data_AF-A0A258IE06-F1
#
_entry.id   AF-A0A258IE06-F1
#
_cell.length_a   1.000
_cell.length_b   1.000
_cell.length_c   1.000
_cell.angle_alpha   90.00
_cell.angle_beta   90.00
_cell.angle_gamma   90.00
#
_symmetry.space_group_name_H-M   'P 1'
#
loop_
_entity.id
_entity.type
_entity.pdbx_description
1 polymer ?
#
loop_
_entity_poly.entity_id
_entity_poly.type
_entity_poly.pdbx_seq_one_letter_code
_entity_poly.pdbx_strand_id
1 'polypeptide(L)'
;DTYLLGTAMADILRQAGEGDLYDDLIAPLWRALGLGQTIMATRRTHDAARQPFTGWGLTYHRDDILRIASWLGDGGVIDGRRVLDPALLAAALQRDPVQPGLPAGGPTYRYKAGFWARNISGALNCSQPVWTPFMSGFGGISVVLLPGGVTYYYFGDSGVYDWAPAAVEAGRIRNLCA
;
A
#
# COMPACT_ATOMS: atom_id res chain seq x y z
N ASP A 1 -6.36 11.86 -5.67
CA ASP A 1 -6.79 10.66 -6.43
C ASP A 1 -7.70 9.77 -5.58
N THR A 2 -7.25 9.33 -4.41
CA THR A 2 -7.92 8.32 -3.57
C THR A 2 -9.24 8.79 -2.98
N TYR A 3 -9.39 10.07 -2.60
CA TYR A 3 -10.68 10.60 -2.10
C TYR A 3 -11.81 10.44 -3.11
N LEU A 4 -11.61 10.90 -4.35
CA LEU A 4 -12.62 10.80 -5.41
C LEU A 4 -12.93 9.34 -5.77
N LEU A 5 -11.91 8.48 -5.80
CA LEU A 5 -12.10 7.04 -5.97
C LEU A 5 -12.96 6.47 -4.84
N GLY A 6 -12.68 6.85 -3.60
CA GLY A 6 -13.46 6.47 -2.42
C GLY A 6 -14.90 6.91 -2.49
N THR A 7 -15.16 8.13 -2.96
CA THR A 7 -16.53 8.63 -3.20
C THR A 7 -17.24 7.80 -4.26
N ALA A 8 -16.58 7.50 -5.38
CA ALA A 8 -17.16 6.70 -6.45
C ALA A 8 -17.46 5.26 -6.00
N MET A 9 -16.55 4.63 -5.24
CA MET A 9 -16.76 3.30 -4.69
C MET A 9 -17.93 3.27 -3.68
N ALA A 10 -18.02 4.28 -2.81
CA ALA A 10 -19.14 4.41 -1.87
C ALA A 10 -20.48 4.60 -2.61
N ASP A 11 -20.48 5.34 -3.71
CA ASP A 11 -21.67 5.52 -4.55
C ASP A 11 -22.11 4.20 -5.22
N ILE A 12 -21.16 3.43 -5.76
CA ILE A 12 -21.43 2.11 -6.36
C ILE A 12 -22.05 1.16 -5.33
N LEU A 13 -21.48 1.07 -4.13
CA LEU A 13 -22.02 0.21 -3.06
C LEU A 13 -23.44 0.61 -2.69
N ARG A 14 -23.69 1.92 -2.52
CA ARG A 14 -25.02 2.44 -2.22
C ARG A 14 -26.04 2.13 -3.32
N GLN A 15 -25.65 2.23 -4.59
CA GLN A 15 -26.54 1.88 -5.71
C GLN A 15 -26.85 0.38 -5.77
N ALA A 16 -25.92 -0.47 -5.33
CA ALA A 16 -26.15 -1.91 -5.17
C ALA A 16 -27.02 -2.26 -3.94
N GLY A 17 -27.44 -1.27 -3.15
CA GLY A 17 -28.16 -1.47 -1.90
C GLY A 17 -27.27 -2.04 -0.78
N GLU A 18 -25.94 -1.92 -0.93
CA GLU A 18 -24.96 -2.30 0.07
C GLU A 18 -24.70 -1.17 1.08
N GLY A 19 -23.83 -1.45 2.04
CA GLY A 19 -23.54 -0.56 3.17
C GLY A 19 -22.43 0.47 2.94
N ASP A 20 -21.87 0.96 4.04
CA ASP A 20 -20.77 1.91 4.07
C ASP A 20 -19.46 1.28 3.58
N LEU A 21 -18.75 2.00 2.71
CA LEU A 21 -17.49 1.54 2.12
C LEU A 21 -16.47 1.06 3.16
N TYR A 22 -16.31 1.78 4.26
CA TYR A 22 -15.30 1.40 5.23
C TYR A 22 -15.83 0.34 6.19
N ASP A 23 -17.02 0.55 6.75
CA ASP A 23 -17.53 -0.29 7.84
C ASP A 23 -17.97 -1.67 7.36
N ASP A 24 -18.46 -1.77 6.12
CA ASP A 24 -19.03 -2.99 5.54
C ASP A 24 -18.11 -3.72 4.55
N LEU A 25 -17.10 -3.04 3.98
CA LEU A 25 -16.12 -3.69 3.08
C LEU A 25 -14.71 -3.75 3.68
N ILE A 26 -14.18 -2.62 4.16
CA ILE A 26 -12.76 -2.54 4.56
C ILE A 26 -12.52 -3.06 5.99
N ALA A 27 -13.31 -2.66 6.98
CA ALA A 27 -13.16 -3.10 8.37
C ALA A 27 -13.37 -4.63 8.54
N PRO A 28 -14.30 -5.30 7.83
CA PRO A 28 -14.40 -6.76 7.85
C PRO A 28 -13.16 -7.44 7.30
N LEU A 29 -12.54 -6.88 6.25
CA LEU A 29 -11.28 -7.37 5.71
C LEU A 29 -10.14 -7.27 6.74
N TRP A 30 -10.04 -6.13 7.45
CA TRP A 30 -9.08 -5.96 8.55
C TRP A 30 -9.31 -6.93 9.70
N ARG A 31 -10.57 -7.20 10.05
CA ARG A 31 -10.92 -8.23 11.04
C ARG A 31 -10.47 -9.62 10.59
N ALA A 32 -10.72 -9.97 9.33
CA ALA A 32 -10.28 -11.25 8.77
C ALA A 32 -8.75 -11.40 8.74
N LEU A 33 -8.02 -10.30 8.55
CA LEU A 33 -6.56 -10.26 8.64
C LEU A 33 -6.03 -10.21 10.10
N GLY A 34 -6.94 -10.17 11.09
CA GLY A 34 -6.62 -10.17 12.51
C GLY A 34 -6.00 -8.87 13.02
N LEU A 35 -6.28 -7.74 12.37
CA LEU A 35 -5.72 -6.43 12.77
C LEU A 35 -6.36 -5.89 14.06
N GLY A 36 -5.65 -5.00 14.74
CA GLY A 36 -6.06 -4.37 16.00
C GLY A 36 -7.26 -3.43 15.86
N GLN A 37 -7.93 -3.15 16.98
CA GLN A 37 -9.18 -2.37 16.95
C GLN A 37 -9.02 -0.91 16.49
N THR A 38 -7.84 -0.33 16.63
CA THR A 38 -7.60 1.07 16.24
C THR A 38 -7.79 1.31 14.75
N ILE A 39 -7.54 0.30 13.91
CA ILE A 39 -7.71 0.41 12.46
C ILE A 39 -9.16 0.20 12.02
N MET A 40 -10.08 -0.20 12.89
CA MET A 40 -11.46 -0.49 12.48
C MET A 40 -12.30 0.76 12.20
N ALA A 41 -11.76 1.94 12.50
CA ALA A 41 -12.37 3.22 12.16
C ALA A 41 -11.40 4.07 11.33
N THR A 42 -11.98 4.96 10.53
CA THR A 42 -11.23 5.93 9.71
C THR A 42 -11.80 7.33 9.87
N ARG A 43 -10.97 8.34 9.62
CA ARG A 43 -11.45 9.72 9.52
C ARG A 43 -12.37 9.90 8.33
N ARG A 44 -13.38 10.75 8.53
CA ARG A 44 -14.49 10.98 7.61
C ARG A 44 -14.81 12.47 7.54
N THR A 45 -15.55 12.88 6.50
CA THR A 45 -16.17 14.21 6.45
C THR A 45 -17.15 14.39 7.62
N HIS A 46 -17.40 15.65 7.99
CA HIS A 46 -18.30 16.00 9.10
C HIS A 46 -19.75 16.21 8.68
N ASP A 47 -20.03 16.23 7.37
CA ASP A 47 -21.37 16.34 6.84
C ASP A 47 -22.14 15.02 6.96
N ALA A 48 -23.41 15.04 6.53
CA ALA A 48 -24.28 13.88 6.58
C ALA A 48 -23.78 12.71 5.72
N ALA A 49 -22.93 12.96 4.72
CA ALA A 49 -22.37 11.92 3.87
C ALA A 49 -21.34 11.05 4.61
N ARG A 50 -20.66 11.59 5.64
CA ARG A 50 -19.68 10.83 6.46
C ARG A 50 -18.65 10.06 5.61
N GLN A 51 -18.23 10.65 4.48
CA GLN A 51 -17.38 10.03 3.48
C GLN A 51 -16.00 9.67 4.07
N PRO A 52 -15.57 8.39 4.03
CA PRO A 52 -14.20 8.01 4.33
C PRO A 52 -13.21 8.78 3.46
N PHE A 53 -12.13 9.27 4.07
CA PHE A 53 -11.12 10.02 3.31
C PHE A 53 -10.29 9.18 2.35
N THR A 54 -10.25 7.85 2.57
CA THR A 54 -9.59 6.77 1.81
C THR A 54 -8.09 6.89 1.54
N GLY A 55 -7.56 8.09 1.31
CA GLY A 55 -6.13 8.37 1.18
C GLY A 55 -5.40 8.60 2.50
N TRP A 56 -6.13 8.82 3.59
CA TRP A 56 -5.57 9.06 4.93
C TRP A 56 -6.65 8.87 6.00
N GLY A 57 -6.27 8.96 7.27
CA GLY A 57 -7.21 8.95 8.40
C GLY A 57 -7.26 7.66 9.21
N LEU A 58 -6.40 6.69 8.89
CA LEU A 58 -6.25 5.46 9.66
C LEU A 58 -5.35 5.70 10.88
N THR A 59 -5.66 4.98 11.96
CA THR A 59 -4.79 4.84 13.13
C THR A 59 -4.57 3.36 13.36
N TYR A 60 -3.33 2.92 13.53
CA TYR A 60 -3.02 1.50 13.70
C TYR A 60 -1.68 1.30 14.39
N HIS A 61 -1.45 0.08 14.87
CA HIS A 61 -0.19 -0.31 15.46
C HIS A 61 0.82 -0.78 14.42
N ARG A 62 2.10 -0.82 14.81
CA ARG A 62 3.19 -1.34 13.96
C ARG A 62 2.94 -2.77 13.46
N ASP A 63 2.29 -3.60 14.27
CA ASP A 63 1.99 -4.99 13.90
C ASP A 63 0.93 -5.04 12.78
N ASP A 64 -0.04 -4.13 12.81
CA ASP A 64 -1.09 -4.07 11.80
C ASP A 64 -0.53 -3.79 10.41
N ILE A 65 0.35 -2.79 10.30
CA ILE A 65 0.95 -2.45 9.01
C ILE A 65 1.92 -3.52 8.49
N LEU A 66 2.62 -4.23 9.39
CA LEU A 66 3.45 -5.37 8.99
C LEU A 66 2.59 -6.52 8.44
N ARG A 67 1.45 -6.81 9.06
CA ARG A 67 0.49 -7.81 8.54
C ARG A 67 -0.10 -7.39 7.20
N ILE A 68 -0.46 -6.11 7.02
CA ILE A 68 -0.92 -5.59 5.73
C ILE A 68 0.18 -5.73 4.67
N ALA A 69 1.42 -5.35 4.99
CA ALA A 69 2.54 -5.44 4.07
C ALA A 69 2.84 -6.90 3.66
N SER A 70 2.86 -7.83 4.63
CA SER A 70 3.00 -9.26 4.34
C SER A 70 1.85 -9.76 3.46
N TRP A 71 0.61 -9.47 3.83
CA TRP A 71 -0.58 -9.89 3.07
C TRP A 71 -0.58 -9.40 1.62
N LEU A 72 -0.20 -8.14 1.38
CA LEU A 72 -0.02 -7.61 0.02
C LEU A 72 1.14 -8.32 -0.71
N GLY A 73 2.25 -8.54 0.00
CA GLY A 73 3.40 -9.29 -0.50
C GLY A 73 3.06 -10.71 -0.94
N ASP A 74 2.21 -11.38 -0.17
CA ASP A 74 1.78 -12.77 -0.28
C ASP A 74 0.56 -12.96 -1.20
N GLY A 75 0.21 -11.92 -1.98
CA GLY A 75 -0.78 -12.03 -3.05
C GLY A 75 -2.22 -11.83 -2.62
N GLY A 76 -2.47 -11.22 -1.45
CA GLY A 76 -3.81 -10.87 -1.01
C GLY A 76 -4.64 -12.10 -0.63
N VAL A 77 -4.04 -13.05 0.08
CA VAL A 77 -4.68 -14.30 0.50
C VAL A 77 -4.96 -14.27 2.00
N ILE A 78 -6.19 -14.64 2.39
CA ILE A 78 -6.60 -14.82 3.79
C ILE A 78 -7.16 -16.24 3.93
N ASP A 79 -6.64 -17.02 4.87
CA ASP A 79 -7.05 -18.41 5.13
C ASP A 79 -7.10 -19.29 3.87
N GLY A 80 -6.11 -19.14 2.99
CA GLY A 80 -6.01 -19.87 1.72
C GLY A 80 -6.94 -19.39 0.61
N ARG A 81 -7.82 -18.42 0.89
CA ARG A 81 -8.71 -17.80 -0.09
C ARG A 81 -8.11 -16.50 -0.63
N ARG A 82 -8.05 -16.36 -1.96
CA ARG A 82 -7.73 -15.08 -2.60
C ARG A 82 -8.88 -14.10 -2.37
N VAL A 83 -8.58 -13.00 -1.70
CA VAL A 83 -9.55 -11.91 -1.46
C VAL A 83 -9.30 -10.71 -2.37
N LEU A 84 -8.10 -10.60 -2.95
CA LEU A 84 -7.78 -9.65 -4.00
C LEU A 84 -7.61 -10.37 -5.34
N ASP A 85 -8.00 -9.69 -6.43
CA ASP A 85 -7.71 -10.16 -7.78
C ASP A 85 -6.19 -10.11 -8.02
N PRO A 86 -5.55 -11.21 -8.47
CA PRO A 86 -4.11 -11.28 -8.60
C PRO A 86 -3.55 -10.37 -9.69
N ALA A 87 -4.30 -10.15 -10.78
CA ALA A 87 -3.85 -9.27 -11.87
C ALA A 87 -3.93 -7.80 -11.46
N LEU A 88 -5.03 -7.40 -10.80
CA LEU A 88 -5.17 -6.06 -10.24
C LEU A 88 -4.15 -5.77 -9.15
N LEU A 89 -3.89 -6.74 -8.27
CA LEU A 89 -2.87 -6.59 -7.23
C LEU A 89 -1.46 -6.47 -7.83
N ALA A 90 -1.10 -7.32 -8.79
CA ALA A 90 0.19 -7.24 -9.48
C ALA A 90 0.37 -5.90 -10.20
N ALA A 91 -0.69 -5.38 -10.83
CA ALA A 91 -0.70 -4.08 -11.48
C ALA A 91 -0.57 -2.93 -10.46
N ALA A 92 -1.29 -2.98 -9.34
CA ALA A 92 -1.22 -1.96 -8.28
C ALA A 92 0.17 -1.91 -7.63
N LEU A 93 0.75 -3.07 -7.32
CA LEU A 93 2.11 -3.21 -6.81
C LEU A 93 3.18 -3.04 -7.90
N GLN A 94 2.78 -2.76 -9.16
CA GLN A 94 3.67 -2.53 -10.30
C GLN A 94 4.67 -3.68 -10.54
N ARG A 95 4.23 -4.91 -10.26
CA ARG A 95 4.96 -6.16 -10.50
C ARG A 95 4.69 -6.75 -11.88
N ASP A 96 3.66 -6.24 -12.57
CA ASP A 96 3.38 -6.57 -13.97
C ASP A 96 4.06 -5.55 -14.91
N PRO A 97 5.09 -5.95 -15.69
CA PRO A 97 5.80 -5.05 -16.59
C PRO A 97 4.95 -4.58 -17.78
N VAL A 98 3.85 -5.28 -18.10
CA VAL A 98 2.90 -4.87 -19.15
C VAL A 98 1.98 -3.75 -18.66
N GLN A 99 1.82 -3.62 -17.34
CA GLN A 99 0.95 -2.64 -16.70
C GLN A 99 1.70 -1.74 -15.71
N PRO A 100 2.76 -1.03 -16.14
CA PRO A 100 3.54 -0.18 -15.23
C PRO A 100 2.70 0.99 -14.69
N GLY A 101 3.16 1.58 -13.58
CA GLY A 101 2.64 2.86 -13.12
C GLY A 101 3.05 4.03 -13.99
N LEU A 102 2.37 5.15 -13.81
CA LEU A 102 2.67 6.40 -14.52
C LEU A 102 3.91 7.06 -13.89
N PRO A 103 4.81 7.69 -14.68
CA PRO A 103 5.91 8.48 -14.13
C PRO A 103 5.40 9.56 -13.17
N ALA A 104 5.99 9.67 -11.98
CA ALA A 104 5.58 10.64 -10.96
C ALA A 104 6.76 10.99 -10.06
N GLY A 105 7.02 12.27 -9.78
CA GLY A 105 8.06 12.68 -8.81
C GLY A 105 9.52 12.48 -9.25
N GLY A 106 9.78 12.00 -10.47
CA GLY A 106 11.13 11.88 -11.04
C GLY A 106 11.27 10.69 -11.99
N PRO A 107 12.42 10.54 -12.66
CA PRO A 107 12.65 9.48 -13.66
C PRO A 107 12.70 8.07 -13.05
N THR A 108 12.99 7.96 -11.75
CA THR A 108 13.07 6.69 -11.02
C THR A 108 11.80 6.38 -10.23
N TYR A 109 10.74 7.18 -10.37
CA TYR A 109 9.52 7.03 -9.59
C TYR A 109 8.29 6.87 -10.48
N ARG A 110 7.38 6.01 -10.03
CA ARG A 110 6.09 5.74 -10.66
C ARG A 110 5.00 5.70 -9.62
N TYR A 111 3.76 5.88 -10.07
CA TYR A 111 2.59 5.78 -9.21
C TYR A 111 1.44 5.04 -9.89
N LYS A 112 0.75 4.18 -9.15
CA LYS A 112 -0.43 3.45 -9.62
C LYS A 112 -1.29 2.99 -8.44
N ALA A 113 -2.60 3.21 -8.54
CA ALA A 113 -3.60 2.61 -7.64
C ALA A 113 -3.27 2.73 -6.13
N GLY A 114 -2.77 3.89 -5.68
CA GLY A 114 -2.44 4.13 -4.28
C GLY A 114 -1.01 3.74 -3.87
N PHE A 115 -0.22 3.16 -4.77
CA PHE A 115 1.16 2.77 -4.51
C PHE A 115 2.14 3.59 -5.34
N TRP A 116 3.17 4.09 -4.66
CA TRP A 116 4.40 4.52 -5.32
C TRP A 116 5.22 3.30 -5.72
N ALA A 117 6.09 3.45 -6.71
CA ALA A 117 7.20 2.53 -6.94
C ALA A 117 8.47 3.33 -7.26
N ARG A 118 9.61 2.86 -6.74
CA ARG A 118 10.93 3.42 -7.03
C ARG A 118 11.78 2.37 -7.71
N ASN A 119 12.47 2.74 -8.78
CA ASN A 119 13.54 1.92 -9.33
C ASN A 119 14.80 2.09 -8.48
N ILE A 120 15.20 1.02 -7.78
CA ILE A 120 16.38 1.01 -6.89
C ILE A 120 17.59 0.30 -7.48
N SER A 121 17.54 -0.11 -8.75
CA SER A 121 18.65 -0.84 -9.39
C SER A 121 19.98 -0.10 -9.31
N GLY A 122 19.97 1.24 -9.50
CA GLY A 122 21.17 2.06 -9.41
C GLY A 122 21.77 2.16 -8.00
N ALA A 123 20.95 2.08 -6.95
CA ALA A 123 21.44 2.07 -5.57
C ALA A 123 22.05 0.71 -5.18
N LEU A 124 21.52 -0.37 -5.78
CA LEU A 124 21.92 -1.75 -5.52
C LEU A 124 22.96 -2.30 -6.51
N ASN A 125 23.35 -1.51 -7.53
CA ASN A 125 24.15 -1.96 -8.67
C ASN A 125 23.57 -3.20 -9.39
N CYS A 126 22.23 -3.31 -9.46
CA CYS A 126 21.58 -4.38 -10.21
C CYS A 126 21.63 -4.11 -11.71
N SER A 127 21.84 -5.16 -12.52
CA SER A 127 21.88 -5.07 -13.98
C SER A 127 20.49 -4.86 -14.61
N GLN A 128 19.42 -5.25 -13.92
CA GLN A 128 18.04 -5.07 -14.34
C GLN A 128 17.32 -4.03 -13.47
N PRO A 129 16.29 -3.33 -13.99
CA PRO A 129 15.45 -2.45 -13.19
C PRO A 129 14.78 -3.20 -12.04
N VAL A 130 14.82 -2.61 -10.83
CA VAL A 130 14.19 -3.16 -9.63
C VAL A 130 13.12 -2.17 -9.17
N TRP A 131 11.91 -2.31 -9.71
CA TRP A 131 10.76 -1.50 -9.32
C TRP A 131 10.20 -2.00 -8.00
N THR A 132 10.41 -1.22 -6.94
CA THR A 132 9.98 -1.57 -5.59
C THR A 132 8.76 -0.75 -5.19
N PRO A 133 7.60 -1.38 -4.94
CA PRO A 133 6.41 -0.68 -4.50
C PRO A 133 6.50 -0.25 -3.03
N PHE A 134 5.93 0.91 -2.72
CA PHE A 134 5.89 1.45 -1.38
C PHE A 134 4.69 2.39 -1.16
N MET A 135 4.32 2.56 0.12
CA MET A 135 3.37 3.55 0.59
C MET A 135 4.14 4.68 1.28
N SER A 136 3.82 5.92 0.92
CA SER A 136 4.43 7.13 1.48
C SER A 136 3.35 7.95 2.18
N GLY A 137 3.57 8.26 3.46
CA GLY A 137 2.61 9.00 4.28
C GLY A 137 3.22 10.27 4.86
N PHE A 138 2.35 11.24 5.15
CA PHE A 138 2.75 12.55 5.69
C PHE A 138 3.63 12.42 6.95
N GLY A 139 4.59 13.34 7.10
CA GLY A 139 5.54 13.36 8.23
C GLY A 139 6.82 12.54 8.00
N GLY A 140 6.89 11.74 6.93
CA GLY A 140 8.02 10.85 6.68
C GLY A 140 7.69 9.39 7.01
N ILE A 141 6.47 8.96 6.70
CA ILE A 141 6.08 7.55 6.82
C ILE A 141 6.47 6.83 5.52
N SER A 142 7.09 5.66 5.64
CA SER A 142 7.42 4.79 4.52
C SER A 142 7.13 3.34 4.87
N VAL A 143 6.46 2.63 3.99
CA VAL A 143 6.26 1.17 4.08
C VAL A 143 6.62 0.59 2.72
N VAL A 144 7.69 -0.19 2.66
CA VAL A 144 8.35 -0.61 1.42
C VAL A 144 8.31 -2.13 1.33
N LEU A 145 7.81 -2.62 0.19
CA LEU A 145 7.71 -4.05 -0.14
C LEU A 145 8.90 -4.43 -1.02
N LEU A 146 10.06 -4.64 -0.40
CA LEU A 146 11.29 -5.01 -1.09
C LEU A 146 11.19 -6.42 -1.72
N PRO A 147 11.97 -6.71 -2.78
CA PRO A 147 12.04 -8.04 -3.37
C PRO A 147 12.34 -9.14 -2.35
N GLY A 148 11.86 -10.35 -2.63
CA GLY A 148 12.12 -11.51 -1.79
C GLY A 148 11.38 -11.49 -0.44
N GLY A 149 10.25 -10.80 -0.34
CA GLY A 149 9.39 -10.80 0.85
C GLY A 149 9.93 -9.98 2.02
N VAL A 150 10.86 -9.06 1.76
CA VAL A 150 11.42 -8.18 2.80
C VAL A 150 10.52 -6.95 2.93
N THR A 151 10.12 -6.61 4.16
CA THR A 151 9.40 -5.37 4.44
C THR A 151 10.29 -4.42 5.22
N TYR A 152 10.43 -3.19 4.74
CA TYR A 152 11.00 -2.08 5.51
C TYR A 152 9.89 -1.10 5.86
N TYR A 153 9.85 -0.60 7.09
CA TYR A 153 8.90 0.43 7.48
C TYR A 153 9.52 1.43 8.44
N TYR A 154 9.10 2.68 8.32
CA TYR A 154 9.47 3.78 9.19
C TYR A 154 8.25 4.69 9.39
N PHE A 155 7.96 5.03 10.65
CA PHE A 155 6.92 5.97 11.02
C PHE A 155 7.56 7.06 11.87
N GLY A 156 7.56 8.28 11.34
CA GLY A 156 8.11 9.45 12.01
C GLY A 156 7.44 10.72 11.51
N ASP A 157 7.86 11.84 12.08
CA ASP A 157 7.41 13.20 11.72
C ASP A 157 8.61 14.10 11.35
N SER A 158 9.68 13.49 10.82
CA SER A 158 10.93 14.19 10.47
C SER A 158 10.92 14.82 9.08
N GLY A 159 9.91 14.52 8.25
CA GLY A 159 9.88 14.92 6.84
C GLY A 159 10.91 14.20 5.96
N VAL A 160 11.54 13.13 6.45
CA VAL A 160 12.51 12.32 5.69
C VAL A 160 11.80 11.12 5.06
N TYR A 161 11.92 10.99 3.73
CA TYR A 161 11.25 9.95 2.94
C TYR A 161 12.21 9.01 2.20
N ASP A 162 13.51 9.29 2.22
CA ASP A 162 14.48 8.47 1.50
C ASP A 162 14.78 7.18 2.26
N TRP A 163 14.27 6.07 1.74
CA TRP A 163 14.48 4.72 2.27
C TRP A 163 15.52 3.91 1.48
N ALA A 164 16.10 4.46 0.40
CA ALA A 164 17.06 3.71 -0.42
C ALA A 164 18.30 3.22 0.35
N PRO A 165 18.89 3.97 1.32
CA PRO A 165 19.97 3.45 2.14
C PRO A 165 19.59 2.19 2.91
N ALA A 166 18.36 2.12 3.44
CA ALA A 166 17.86 0.92 4.11
C ALA A 166 17.72 -0.28 3.16
N ALA A 167 17.34 -0.04 1.91
CA ALA A 167 17.30 -1.09 0.88
C ALA A 167 18.70 -1.62 0.55
N VAL A 168 19.73 -0.77 0.53
CA VAL A 168 21.13 -1.19 0.34
C VAL A 168 21.59 -2.10 1.47
N GLU A 169 21.27 -1.75 2.73
CA GLU A 169 21.60 -2.59 3.88
C GLU A 169 20.81 -3.92 3.88
N ALA A 170 19.52 -3.89 3.53
CA ALA A 170 18.73 -5.10 3.35
C ALA A 170 19.31 -6.02 2.25
N GLY A 171 19.86 -5.43 1.20
CA GLY A 171 20.58 -6.12 0.11
C GLY A 171 21.77 -6.95 0.57
N ARG A 172 22.37 -6.62 1.73
CA ARG A 172 23.46 -7.40 2.33
C ARG A 172 22.97 -8.65 3.06
N ILE A 173 21.69 -8.68 3.44
CA ILE A 173 21.06 -9.81 4.15
C ILE A 173 20.37 -10.74 3.14
N ARG A 174 19.73 -10.19 2.11
CA ARG A 174 19.04 -10.94 1.05
C ARG A 174 19.28 -10.27 -0.29
N ASN A 175 19.51 -11.07 -1.34
CA ASN A 175 19.68 -10.52 -2.69
C ASN A 175 18.38 -9.86 -3.17
N LEU A 176 18.47 -8.58 -3.56
CA LEU A 176 17.37 -7.77 -4.05
C LEU A 176 17.41 -7.52 -5.57
N CYS A 177 18.41 -8.03 -6.29
CA CYS A 177 18.56 -7.88 -7.74
C CYS A 177 17.85 -8.97 -8.57
N ALA A 178 16.80 -9.58 -8.01
CA ALA A 178 16.05 -10.66 -8.64
C ALA A 178 15.17 -10.15 -9.80
#